data_AF-A0A674HD30-F1
#
_entry.id   AF-A0A674HD30-F1
#
_cell.length_a   1.000
_cell.length_b   1.000
_cell.length_c   1.000
_cell.angle_alpha   90.00
_cell.angle_beta   90.00
_cell.angle_gamma   90.00
#
_symmetry.space_group_name_H-M   'P 1'
#
loop_
_entity.id
_entity.type
_entity.pdbx_description
1 polymer ?
#
loop_
_entity_poly.entity_id
_entity_poly.type
_entity_poly.pdbx_seq_one_letter_code
_entity_poly.pdbx_strand_id
1 'polypeptide(L)' 'MCSLSAANAKFCLDFFRELNKRKRNENIFFSPLSLSAAFGMVVLGARGSTLEQIEKVGLCSEKGTLVRYEPRG' A
#
# COMPACT_ATOMS: atom_id res chain seq x y z
N MET A 1 -7.32 -16.27 5.15
CA MET A 1 -6.17 -15.37 5.37
C MET A 1 -5.62 -15.00 4.01
N CYS A 2 -5.55 -13.71 3.66
CA CYS A 2 -4.86 -13.30 2.44
C CYS A 2 -3.35 -13.38 2.71
N SER A 3 -2.60 -14.03 1.82
CA SER A 3 -1.13 -14.07 1.94
C SER A 3 -0.57 -12.68 1.70
N LEU A 4 0.41 -12.26 2.52
CA LEU A 4 1.20 -11.05 2.28
C LEU A 4 1.80 -11.03 0.87
N SER A 5 2.20 -12.19 0.34
CA SER A 5 2.68 -12.33 -1.04
C SER A 5 1.60 -12.03 -2.08
N ALA A 6 0.37 -12.47 -1.85
CA ALA A 6 -0.75 -12.25 -2.76
C ALA A 6 -1.19 -10.77 -2.77
N ALA A 7 -1.19 -10.12 -1.61
CA ALA A 7 -1.49 -8.69 -1.53
C ALA A 7 -0.39 -7.83 -2.16
N ASN A 8 0.89 -8.17 -1.93
CA ASN A 8 2.02 -7.56 -2.60
C ASN A 8 1.93 -7.67 -4.12
N ALA A 9 1.65 -8.88 -4.63
CA ALA A 9 1.52 -9.13 -6.05
C ALA A 9 0.37 -8.32 -6.67
N LYS A 10 -0.79 -8.26 -5.99
CA LYS A 10 -1.94 -7.47 -6.45
C LYS A 10 -1.62 -5.98 -6.53
N PHE A 11 -1.11 -5.40 -5.44
CA PHE A 11 -0.74 -3.98 -5.41
C PHE A 11 0.28 -3.64 -6.51
N CYS A 12 1.29 -4.48 -6.71
CA CYS A 12 2.32 -4.24 -7.72
C CYS A 12 1.78 -4.35 -9.15
N LEU A 13 0.83 -5.27 -9.40
CA LEU A 13 0.17 -5.36 -10.69
C LEU A 13 -0.68 -4.12 -10.99
N ASP A 14 -1.42 -3.64 -9.99
CA ASP A 14 -2.23 -2.42 -10.11
C ASP A 14 -1.35 -1.17 -10.30
N PHE A 15 -0.23 -1.09 -9.57
CA PHE A 15 0.76 -0.03 -9.75
C PHE A 15 1.41 -0.06 -11.14
N PHE A 16 1.82 -1.25 -11.62
CA PHE A 16 2.37 -1.42 -12.96
C PHE A 16 1.38 -0.98 -14.05
N ARG A 17 0.10 -1.35 -13.90
CA ARG A 17 -0.96 -0.91 -14.83
C ARG A 17 -1.06 0.61 -14.88
N GLU A 18 -0.98 1.27 -13.72
CA GLU A 18 -1.02 2.73 -13.65
C GLU A 18 0.21 3.38 -14.30
N LEU A 19 1.41 2.82 -14.07
CA LEU A 19 2.62 3.28 -14.74
C LEU A 19 2.54 3.10 -16.26
N ASN A 20 2.03 1.96 -16.72
CA ASN A 20 1.93 1.64 -18.13
C ASN A 20 0.94 2.57 -18.90
N LYS A 21 -0.06 3.14 -18.22
CA LYS A 21 -0.93 4.17 -18.81
C LYS A 21 -0.16 5.42 -19.20
N ARG A 22 0.90 5.77 -18.45
CA ARG A 22 1.70 6.99 -18.65
C ARG A 22 2.95 6.76 -19.49
N LYS A 23 3.53 5.56 -19.43
CA LYS A 23 4.80 5.18 -20.06
C LYS A 23 4.62 4.08 -21.11
N ARG A 24 3.73 4.33 -22.08
CA ARG A 24 3.39 3.34 -23.11
C ARG A 24 4.61 3.07 -23.99
N ASN A 25 4.94 1.78 -24.18
CA ASN A 25 6.11 1.29 -24.92
C ASN A 25 7.49 1.63 -24.31
N GLU A 26 7.54 2.02 -23.03
CA GLU A 26 8.80 2.17 -22.31
C GLU A 26 9.04 0.98 -21.37
N ASN A 27 10.31 0.69 -21.11
CA ASN A 27 10.68 -0.32 -20.12
C ASN A 27 10.34 0.21 -18.72
N ILE A 28 9.53 -0.56 -17.98
CA ILE A 28 9.16 -0.25 -16.59
C ILE A 28 9.84 -1.28 -15.69
N PHE A 29 10.72 -0.81 -14.80
CA PHE A 29 11.43 -1.64 -13.83
C PHE A 29 11.29 -1.05 -12.44
N PHE A 30 10.84 -1.86 -11.47
CA PHE A 30 10.71 -1.47 -10.06
C PHE A 30 10.80 -2.71 -9.17
N SER A 31 11.02 -2.51 -7.86
CA SER A 31 11.05 -3.57 -6.86
C SER A 31 9.74 -3.61 -6.05
N PRO A 32 8.89 -4.64 -6.24
CA PRO A 32 7.65 -4.85 -5.49
C PRO A 32 7.79 -4.72 -3.97
N LEU A 33 8.77 -5.44 -3.41
CA LEU A 33 8.97 -5.51 -1.97
C LEU A 33 9.53 -4.21 -1.39
N SER A 34 10.43 -3.54 -2.12
CA SER A 34 10.97 -2.25 -1.69
C SER A 34 9.89 -1.17 -1.64
N LEU A 35 9.02 -1.15 -2.65
CA LEU A 35 7.86 -0.24 -2.71
C LEU A 35 6.96 -0.45 -1.49
N SER A 36 6.58 -1.70 -1.24
CA SER A 36 5.75 -2.10 -0.11
C SER A 36 6.38 -1.78 1.26
N ALA A 37 7.69 -2.00 1.43
CA ALA A 37 8.40 -1.67 2.65
C ALA A 37 8.43 -0.14 2.91
N ALA A 38 8.65 0.65 1.87
CA ALA A 38 8.59 2.11 1.96
C ALA A 38 7.19 2.59 2.38
N PHE A 39 6.13 2.05 1.77
CA PHE A 39 4.76 2.36 2.19
C PHE A 39 4.45 1.90 3.61
N GLY A 40 5.00 0.76 4.05
CA GLY A 40 4.89 0.30 5.43
C GLY A 40 5.46 1.32 6.43
N MET A 41 6.61 1.93 6.14
CA MET A 41 7.17 3.00 6.97
C MET A 41 6.31 4.27 6.94
N VAL A 42 5.73 4.62 5.79
CA VAL A 42 4.84 5.78 5.65
C VAL A 42 3.54 5.60 6.44
N VAL A 43 2.98 4.38 6.46
CA VAL A 43 1.81 4.02 7.27
C VAL A 43 2.05 4.32 8.74
N LEU A 44 3.23 4.03 9.28
CA LEU A 44 3.57 4.27 10.69
C LEU A 44 3.57 5.77 11.06
N GLY A 45 3.82 6.66 10.09
CA GLY A 45 3.78 8.11 10.28
C GLY A 45 2.45 8.77 9.89
N ALA A 46 1.56 8.05 9.18
CA ALA A 46 0.32 8.60 8.65
C ALA A 46 -0.81 8.60 9.71
N ARG A 47 -1.74 9.56 9.61
CA ARG A 47 -2.93 9.65 10.46
C ARG A 47 -4.17 10.02 9.67
N GLY A 48 -5.34 9.76 10.27
CA GLY A 48 -6.65 10.11 9.71
C GLY A 48 -6.83 9.57 8.28
N SER A 49 -7.36 10.43 7.40
CA SER A 49 -7.69 10.07 6.01
C SER A 49 -6.48 9.61 5.19
N THR A 50 -5.28 10.06 5.52
CA THR A 50 -4.05 9.65 4.83
C THR A 50 -3.72 8.19 5.12
N LEU A 51 -3.86 7.76 6.39
CA LEU A 51 -3.65 6.36 6.78
C LEU A 51 -4.67 5.47 6.07
N GLU A 52 -5.95 5.83 6.11
CA GLU A 52 -7.03 5.06 5.49
C GLU A 52 -6.83 4.87 3.96
N GLN A 53 -6.34 5.90 3.28
CA GLN A 53 -6.03 5.81 1.85
C GLN A 53 -4.86 4.86 1.57
N ILE A 54 -3.80 4.92 2.38
CA ILE A 54 -2.63 4.06 2.18
C ILE A 54 -3.00 2.60 2.50
N GLU A 55 -3.77 2.33 3.55
CA GLU A 55 -4.25 0.99 3.89
C GLU A 55 -5.21 0.42 2.85
N LYS A 56 -6.03 1.25 2.20
CA LYS A 56 -6.92 0.81 1.12
C LYS A 56 -6.14 0.34 -0.11
N VAL A 57 -4.98 0.93 -0.34
CA VAL A 57 -4.10 0.66 -1.48
C VAL A 57 -3.06 -0.43 -1.14
N GLY A 58 -2.68 -0.55 0.13
CA GLY A 58 -1.55 -1.35 0.61
C GLY A 58 -1.93 -2.68 1.26
N LEU A 59 -1.11 -3.70 0.94
CA LEU A 59 -0.72 -4.83 1.78
C LEU A 59 -1.77 -5.32 2.79
N CYS A 60 -2.51 -6.37 2.40
CA CYS A 60 -3.33 -7.24 3.24
C CYS A 60 -3.69 -6.61 4.59
N SER A 61 -4.89 -6.03 4.70
CA SER A 61 -5.44 -5.62 5.99
C SER A 61 -5.47 -6.84 6.91
N GLU A 62 -4.45 -6.99 7.74
CA GLU A 62 -4.61 -7.69 8.98
C GLU A 62 -5.58 -6.81 9.75
N LYS A 63 -6.84 -7.25 9.87
CA LYS A 63 -7.77 -6.68 10.84
C LYS A 63 -7.23 -7.00 12.23
N GLY A 64 -6.15 -6.32 12.60
CA GLY A 64 -5.46 -6.38 13.86
C GLY A 64 -5.50 -5.00 14.48
N THR A 65 -6.66 -4.66 15.04
CA THR A 65 -6.78 -3.65 16.11
C THR A 65 -6.25 -2.25 15.79
N LEU A 66 -6.83 -1.56 14.82
CA LEU A 66 -6.91 -0.09 14.91
C LEU A 66 -7.86 0.24 16.06
N VAL A 67 -7.31 0.29 17.27
CA VAL A 67 -7.94 1.02 18.37
C VAL A 67 -8.11 2.43 17.85
N ARG A 68 -9.36 2.84 17.59
CA ARG A 68 -9.72 4.23 17.34
C ARG A 68 -9.06 5.08 18.44
N TYR A 69 -8.00 5.81 18.09
CA TYR A 69 -7.50 6.85 18.96
C TYR A 69 -8.46 8.03 18.82
N GLU A 70 -9.44 8.10 19.72
CA GLU A 70 -10.23 9.31 19.94
C GLU A 70 -9.39 10.31 20.74
N PRO A 71 -9.14 11.52 20.21
CA PRO A 71 -8.50 12.56 21.00
C PRO A 71 -9.48 13.00 22.10
N ARG A 72 -9.18 12.69 23.36
CA ARG A 72 -9.87 13.35 24.48
C ARG A 72 -9.44 14.81 24.48
N GLY A 73 -10.42 15.69 24.35
CA GLY A 73 -10.28 17.10 24.67
C GLY A 73 -9.98 17.33 26.15
#